data_AF-A0A942S1Z9-F1
#
_entry.id   AF-A0A942S1Z9-F1
#
_cell.length_a   1.000
_cell.length_b   1.000
_cell.length_c   1.000
_cell.angle_alpha   90.00
_cell.angle_beta   90.00
_cell.angle_gamma   90.00
#
_symmetry.space_group_name_H-M   'P 1'
#
loop_
_entity.id
_entity.type
_entity.pdbx_description
1 polymer ?
#
loop_
_entity_poly.entity_id
_entity_poly.type
_entity_poly.pdbx_seq_one_letter_code
_entity_poly.pdbx_strand_id
1 'polypeptide(L)'
;MKKFLLFFVLQFGIGFPMLAQYNTNCQYLNEPGLLIDYVKDCAGFWSQTKDLQYGGYFMDIDRSGNVLNTNKKGLVSLSRNAYGFSKAFMLTGDTAYLAYAKTALDFMSNHLWDNTYGGWYATSNRNGSNPYLGSKKAFDQHYALLGLMAYWEATQDTLGKQTIDNGLAFVESALWDDRDSLFGYFDVADRNGQNGNGKSFNATVDAITTHLWNLWLLTGSENYHNRLLSLRDNVLTKMIPTMVPSGIGFAEMYNSNWIEKTAERRTIIGHVLKTAWCLNRIYKMTGDQETLEAAKMLVDHVLAKGYDHTYGGPYKDYDRFTGDMYMYGAYDTAKAWWQVEQAITSGLLLWETTREVKYLKMADESLDFFMRYFVDDQYGEVYADRAREGGRVYYSGGYWDENKGSQGKAAYHSIETAYYSYLYAKLVLQRDTATLYYDYKSAPYERVLSMNPLAVDFEKLQIASVKHNNQMYTNYNAISRLLTVPANTAGLFAVSYHMIGLPDHLPETNTQAPVKLLPAYPNPFNNEITIAFELQSGENVQIEWYNQIGSLVESVDLGSLAPGRNSWTWQKPANGSGIYLCVIKTASFCVVSKCLAY
;
A
#
# COMPACT_ATOMS: atom_id res chain seq x y z
N MET A 1 13.38 -6.39 79.83
CA MET A 1 12.93 -5.10 79.28
C MET A 1 13.93 -4.62 78.24
N LYS A 2 13.52 -4.55 76.97
CA LYS A 2 13.91 -3.53 75.96
C LYS A 2 13.28 -3.94 74.62
N LYS A 3 12.22 -3.21 74.24
CA LYS A 3 11.61 -3.23 72.91
C LYS A 3 12.54 -2.46 71.96
N PHE A 4 12.86 -3.01 70.81
CA PHE A 4 13.48 -2.29 69.70
C PHE A 4 12.41 -2.06 68.61
N LEU A 5 12.19 -0.79 68.28
CA LEU A 5 11.37 -0.33 67.15
C LEU A 5 12.07 -0.72 65.82
N LEU A 6 11.32 -1.34 64.90
CA LEU A 6 11.67 -1.37 63.47
C LEU A 6 10.99 -0.17 62.78
N PHE A 7 11.78 0.62 62.07
CA PHE A 7 11.31 1.69 61.19
C PHE A 7 10.71 1.09 59.90
N PHE A 8 9.50 1.52 59.54
CA PHE A 8 8.92 1.35 58.21
C PHE A 8 9.36 2.53 57.32
N VAL A 9 9.97 2.24 56.17
CA VAL A 9 10.15 3.21 55.08
C VAL A 9 9.06 2.92 54.04
N LEU A 10 8.10 3.84 53.93
CA LEU A 10 7.12 3.90 52.85
C LEU A 10 7.78 4.54 51.63
N GLN A 11 8.09 3.74 50.60
CA GLN A 11 8.37 4.27 49.26
C GLN A 11 7.04 4.51 48.54
N PHE A 12 6.68 5.78 48.34
CA PHE A 12 5.68 6.18 47.37
C PHE A 12 6.28 6.05 45.97
N GLY A 13 5.86 5.03 45.23
CA GLY A 13 6.11 4.95 43.79
C GLY A 13 5.26 5.99 43.08
N ILE A 14 5.91 6.97 42.45
CA ILE A 14 5.27 7.88 41.50
C ILE A 14 5.00 7.05 40.23
N GLY A 15 3.77 6.56 40.08
CA GLY A 15 3.32 5.96 38.83
C GLY A 15 3.23 7.04 37.76
N PHE A 16 4.09 6.96 36.74
CA PHE A 16 3.86 7.67 35.49
C PHE A 16 2.55 7.15 34.87
N PRO A 17 1.69 8.02 34.32
CA PRO A 17 0.52 7.55 33.59
C PRO A 17 1.01 6.80 32.35
N MET A 18 0.66 5.50 32.24
CA MET A 18 0.84 4.75 31.00
C MET A 18 0.08 5.47 29.87
N LEU A 19 0.80 5.99 28.88
CA LEU A 19 0.20 6.50 27.65
C LEU A 19 -0.40 5.32 26.87
N ALA A 20 -1.61 5.50 26.34
CA ALA A 20 -2.38 4.43 25.71
C ALA A 20 -1.73 3.95 24.39
N GLN A 21 -1.54 2.63 24.28
CA GLN A 21 -1.20 1.91 23.07
C GLN A 21 -2.26 2.17 21.96
N TYR A 22 -1.84 2.38 20.70
CA TYR A 22 -2.80 2.45 19.58
C TYR A 22 -3.40 1.06 19.36
N ASN A 23 -4.72 0.96 19.55
CA ASN A 23 -5.48 -0.26 19.26
C ASN A 23 -6.13 -0.12 17.88
N THR A 24 -5.93 -1.11 17.03
CA THR A 24 -6.54 -1.18 15.71
C THR A 24 -8.06 -1.35 15.83
N ASN A 25 -8.81 -0.51 15.11
CA ASN A 25 -10.26 -0.55 15.08
C ASN A 25 -10.80 -1.55 14.04
N CYS A 26 -10.05 -1.80 12.97
CA CYS A 26 -10.46 -2.68 11.89
C CYS A 26 -10.55 -4.14 12.37
N GLN A 27 -11.74 -4.72 12.28
CA GLN A 27 -11.98 -6.12 12.66
C GLN A 27 -11.04 -7.08 11.91
N TYR A 28 -10.71 -6.80 10.65
CA TYR A 28 -9.88 -7.68 9.83
C TYR A 28 -8.39 -7.67 10.22
N LEU A 29 -7.90 -6.67 10.95
CA LEU A 29 -6.56 -6.71 11.57
C LEU A 29 -6.58 -7.46 12.91
N ASN A 30 -7.70 -7.40 13.62
CA ASN A 30 -7.89 -8.09 14.90
C ASN A 30 -8.23 -9.58 14.73
N GLU A 31 -8.92 -9.93 13.63
CA GLU A 31 -9.38 -11.27 13.27
C GLU A 31 -8.99 -11.60 11.81
N PRO A 32 -7.69 -11.72 11.49
CA PRO A 32 -7.21 -11.86 10.11
C PRO A 32 -7.69 -13.12 9.40
N GLY A 33 -8.24 -14.10 10.10
CA GLY A 33 -8.93 -15.25 9.46
C GLY A 33 -10.08 -14.83 8.54
N LEU A 34 -10.76 -13.72 8.84
CA LEU A 34 -11.85 -13.19 8.01
C LEU A 34 -11.38 -12.77 6.61
N LEU A 35 -10.10 -12.41 6.46
CA LEU A 35 -9.53 -12.06 5.15
C LEU A 35 -9.42 -13.29 4.24
N ILE A 36 -9.29 -14.49 4.79
CA ILE A 36 -9.30 -15.73 4.01
C ILE A 36 -10.69 -15.97 3.41
N ASP A 37 -11.75 -15.70 4.16
CA ASP A 37 -13.12 -15.85 3.66
C ASP A 37 -13.47 -14.78 2.62
N TYR A 38 -13.04 -13.54 2.85
CA TYR A 38 -13.11 -12.47 1.84
C TYR A 38 -12.40 -12.85 0.52
N VAL A 39 -11.23 -13.47 0.60
CA VAL A 39 -10.51 -13.95 -0.59
C VAL A 39 -11.28 -15.03 -1.35
N LYS A 40 -11.92 -15.96 -0.64
CA LYS A 40 -12.77 -16.99 -1.29
C LYS A 40 -13.95 -16.35 -2.02
N ASP A 41 -14.56 -15.33 -1.43
CA ASP A 41 -15.66 -14.58 -2.05
C ASP A 41 -15.22 -13.87 -3.33
N CYS A 42 -14.13 -13.09 -3.28
CA CYS A 42 -13.50 -12.48 -4.45
C CYS A 42 -13.16 -13.51 -5.54
N ALA A 43 -12.48 -14.60 -5.18
CA ALA A 43 -12.08 -15.63 -6.14
C ALA A 43 -13.32 -16.34 -6.73
N GLY A 44 -14.36 -16.57 -5.93
CA GLY A 44 -15.65 -17.07 -6.38
C GLY A 44 -16.25 -16.19 -7.47
N PHE A 45 -16.33 -14.87 -7.22
CA PHE A 45 -16.81 -13.89 -8.21
C PHE A 45 -16.03 -13.95 -9.52
N TRP A 46 -14.70 -13.99 -9.50
CA TRP A 46 -13.92 -14.00 -10.74
C TRP A 46 -13.96 -15.34 -11.47
N SER A 47 -14.08 -16.45 -10.75
CA SER A 47 -14.10 -17.79 -11.34
C SER A 47 -15.26 -17.98 -12.33
N GLN A 48 -16.40 -17.32 -12.07
CA GLN A 48 -17.60 -17.39 -12.91
C GLN A 48 -17.45 -16.63 -14.24
N THR A 49 -16.44 -15.75 -14.36
CA THR A 49 -16.22 -14.93 -15.57
C THR A 49 -15.36 -15.67 -16.62
N LYS A 50 -15.05 -16.95 -16.39
CA LYS A 50 -14.30 -17.81 -17.30
C LYS A 50 -15.07 -18.00 -18.61
N ASP A 51 -14.35 -17.89 -19.73
CA ASP A 51 -14.91 -18.21 -21.04
C ASP A 51 -14.68 -19.68 -21.36
N LEU A 52 -15.75 -20.46 -21.23
CA LEU A 52 -15.73 -21.91 -21.43
C LEU A 52 -15.48 -22.33 -22.89
N GLN A 53 -15.67 -21.41 -23.85
CA GLN A 53 -15.52 -21.71 -25.28
C GLN A 53 -14.10 -21.50 -25.78
N TYR A 54 -13.46 -20.40 -25.39
CA TYR A 54 -12.15 -19.99 -25.92
C TYR A 54 -11.05 -19.87 -24.86
N GLY A 55 -11.36 -20.13 -23.59
CA GLY A 55 -10.41 -19.98 -22.49
C GLY A 55 -10.21 -18.53 -22.06
N GLY A 56 -9.36 -18.34 -21.04
CA GLY A 56 -9.23 -17.06 -20.34
C GLY A 56 -10.54 -16.60 -19.69
N TYR A 57 -10.64 -15.30 -19.43
CA TYR A 57 -11.73 -14.67 -18.69
C TYR A 57 -12.32 -13.52 -19.48
N PHE A 58 -13.60 -13.23 -19.28
CA PHE A 58 -14.19 -11.99 -19.76
C PHE A 58 -13.72 -10.82 -18.90
N MET A 59 -13.69 -9.64 -19.51
CA MET A 59 -13.05 -8.47 -18.94
C MET A 59 -14.08 -7.45 -18.44
N ASP A 60 -15.14 -7.22 -19.20
CA ASP A 60 -16.19 -6.25 -18.86
C ASP A 60 -17.32 -6.98 -18.11
N ILE A 61 -17.36 -6.81 -16.79
CA ILE A 61 -18.23 -7.57 -15.88
C ILE A 61 -19.05 -6.60 -15.04
N ASP A 62 -20.36 -6.82 -14.99
CA ASP A 62 -21.27 -6.00 -14.17
C ASP A 62 -21.14 -6.31 -12.66
N ARG A 63 -21.89 -5.58 -11.85
CA ARG A 63 -21.91 -5.74 -10.39
C ARG A 63 -22.24 -7.18 -9.95
N SER A 64 -23.17 -7.83 -10.64
CA SER A 64 -23.66 -9.18 -10.32
C SER A 64 -22.83 -10.31 -10.92
N GLY A 65 -21.79 -9.98 -11.69
CA GLY A 65 -20.92 -10.98 -12.33
C GLY A 65 -21.31 -11.34 -13.76
N ASN A 66 -22.31 -10.68 -14.35
CA ASN A 66 -22.67 -10.94 -15.74
C ASN A 66 -21.67 -10.28 -16.69
N VAL A 67 -21.45 -10.95 -17.82
CA VAL A 67 -20.57 -10.46 -18.87
C VAL A 67 -21.30 -9.40 -19.68
N LEU A 68 -20.75 -8.18 -19.70
CA LEU A 68 -21.28 -7.05 -20.47
C LEU A 68 -20.80 -7.08 -21.92
N ASN A 69 -19.61 -7.62 -22.16
CA ASN A 69 -19.00 -7.64 -23.47
C ASN A 69 -18.10 -8.87 -23.65
N THR A 70 -18.31 -9.58 -24.74
CA THR A 70 -17.60 -10.82 -25.07
C THR A 70 -16.55 -10.65 -26.16
N ASN A 71 -16.39 -9.46 -26.75
CA ASN A 71 -15.71 -9.31 -28.04
C ASN A 71 -14.19 -9.46 -27.96
N LYS A 72 -13.57 -9.19 -26.81
CA LYS A 72 -12.12 -9.05 -26.66
C LYS A 72 -11.60 -9.70 -25.37
N LYS A 73 -10.30 -9.95 -25.35
CA LYS A 73 -9.52 -10.42 -24.20
C LYS A 73 -8.35 -9.46 -23.98
N GLY A 74 -8.12 -9.08 -22.73
CA GLY A 74 -7.05 -8.13 -22.36
C GLY A 74 -5.95 -8.80 -21.54
N LEU A 75 -4.69 -8.60 -21.95
CA LEU A 75 -3.50 -9.14 -21.30
C LEU A 75 -3.47 -8.83 -19.79
N VAL A 76 -3.66 -7.55 -19.44
CA VAL A 76 -3.57 -7.08 -18.05
C VAL A 76 -4.65 -7.73 -17.19
N SER A 77 -5.91 -7.80 -17.68
CA SER A 77 -7.00 -8.46 -16.95
C SER A 77 -6.75 -9.96 -16.73
N LEU A 78 -6.22 -10.66 -17.74
CA LEU A 78 -5.89 -12.08 -17.63
C LEU A 78 -4.76 -12.33 -16.63
N SER A 79 -3.68 -11.56 -16.73
CA SER A 79 -2.55 -11.68 -15.81
C SER A 79 -2.96 -11.36 -14.37
N ARG A 80 -3.80 -10.34 -14.16
CA ARG A 80 -4.36 -9.99 -12.86
C ARG A 80 -5.28 -11.08 -12.30
N ASN A 81 -6.07 -11.75 -13.14
CA ASN A 81 -6.81 -12.94 -12.72
C ASN A 81 -5.86 -14.07 -12.28
N ALA A 82 -4.81 -14.35 -13.06
CA ALA A 82 -3.82 -15.36 -12.69
C ALA A 82 -3.12 -15.05 -11.37
N TYR A 83 -2.77 -13.78 -11.12
CA TYR A 83 -2.24 -13.34 -9.85
C TYR A 83 -3.22 -13.62 -8.71
N GLY A 84 -4.46 -13.12 -8.84
CA GLY A 84 -5.49 -13.24 -7.82
C GLY A 84 -5.74 -14.69 -7.41
N PHE A 85 -5.96 -15.56 -8.40
CA PHE A 85 -6.17 -16.97 -8.14
C PHE A 85 -4.94 -17.66 -7.54
N SER A 86 -3.72 -17.28 -7.93
CA SER A 86 -2.50 -17.82 -7.32
C SER A 86 -2.39 -17.42 -5.84
N LYS A 87 -2.67 -16.15 -5.49
CA LYS A 87 -2.67 -15.69 -4.10
C LYS A 87 -3.84 -16.27 -3.29
N ALA A 88 -5.00 -16.48 -3.90
CA ALA A 88 -6.12 -17.17 -3.28
C ALA A 88 -5.77 -18.61 -2.92
N PHE A 89 -5.11 -19.34 -3.84
CA PHE A 89 -4.54 -20.66 -3.53
C PHE A 89 -3.55 -20.59 -2.35
N MET A 90 -2.59 -19.66 -2.39
CA MET A 90 -1.58 -19.56 -1.35
C MET A 90 -2.16 -19.33 0.05
N LEU A 91 -3.30 -18.64 0.19
CA LEU A 91 -3.96 -18.43 1.48
C LEU A 91 -4.87 -19.59 1.91
N THR A 92 -5.47 -20.31 0.96
CA THR A 92 -6.54 -21.28 1.23
C THR A 92 -6.10 -22.73 1.15
N GLY A 93 -5.06 -23.03 0.38
CA GLY A 93 -4.66 -24.38 0.01
C GLY A 93 -5.55 -25.05 -1.04
N ASP A 94 -6.57 -24.36 -1.56
CA ASP A 94 -7.49 -24.91 -2.57
C ASP A 94 -6.88 -24.87 -3.97
N THR A 95 -6.47 -26.03 -4.46
CA THR A 95 -5.80 -26.20 -5.75
C THR A 95 -6.70 -25.88 -6.96
N ALA A 96 -8.03 -25.76 -6.77
CA ALA A 96 -8.93 -25.30 -7.83
C ALA A 96 -8.54 -23.90 -8.33
N TYR A 97 -8.07 -23.02 -7.44
CA TYR A 97 -7.62 -21.69 -7.84
C TYR A 97 -6.39 -21.74 -8.76
N LEU A 98 -5.47 -22.69 -8.59
CA LEU A 98 -4.35 -22.84 -9.54
C LEU A 98 -4.84 -23.23 -10.95
N ALA A 99 -5.90 -24.02 -11.07
CA ALA A 99 -6.49 -24.34 -12.37
C ALA A 99 -7.15 -23.11 -13.03
N TYR A 100 -7.73 -22.21 -12.23
CA TYR A 100 -8.23 -20.93 -12.71
C TYR A 100 -7.09 -20.00 -13.15
N ALA A 101 -6.04 -19.88 -12.36
CA ALA A 101 -4.85 -19.12 -12.74
C ALA A 101 -4.27 -19.62 -14.06
N LYS A 102 -4.10 -20.94 -14.20
CA LYS A 102 -3.59 -21.59 -15.41
C LYS A 102 -4.46 -21.33 -16.63
N THR A 103 -5.79 -21.26 -16.47
CA THR A 103 -6.72 -20.90 -17.55
C THR A 103 -6.42 -19.53 -18.16
N ALA A 104 -6.07 -18.54 -17.32
CA ALA A 104 -5.72 -17.20 -17.79
C ALA A 104 -4.34 -17.19 -18.48
N LEU A 105 -3.35 -17.84 -17.86
CA LEU A 105 -1.98 -17.92 -18.38
C LEU A 105 -1.91 -18.67 -19.72
N ASP A 106 -2.70 -19.73 -19.89
CA ASP A 106 -2.75 -20.48 -21.15
C ASP A 106 -3.28 -19.63 -22.29
N PHE A 107 -4.29 -18.78 -22.05
CA PHE A 107 -4.74 -17.85 -23.07
C PHE A 107 -3.64 -16.85 -23.44
N MET A 108 -2.93 -16.31 -22.43
CA MET A 108 -1.83 -15.37 -22.66
C MET A 108 -0.72 -15.99 -23.51
N SER A 109 -0.25 -17.18 -23.15
CA SER A 109 0.83 -17.87 -23.87
C SER A 109 0.43 -18.29 -25.29
N ASN A 110 -0.81 -18.77 -25.47
CA ASN A 110 -1.25 -19.29 -26.77
C ASN A 110 -1.64 -18.18 -27.77
N HIS A 111 -2.11 -17.02 -27.29
CA HIS A 111 -2.75 -16.02 -28.15
C HIS A 111 -2.16 -14.62 -28.04
N LEU A 112 -1.50 -14.29 -26.92
CA LEU A 112 -1.00 -12.94 -26.68
C LEU A 112 0.53 -12.84 -26.76
N TRP A 113 1.26 -13.94 -26.83
CA TRP A 113 2.69 -13.90 -27.13
C TRP A 113 2.93 -13.61 -28.63
N ASP A 114 3.79 -12.62 -28.91
CA ASP A 114 4.17 -12.28 -30.29
C ASP A 114 5.31 -13.19 -30.74
N ASN A 115 4.97 -14.27 -31.44
CA ASN A 115 5.94 -15.22 -31.97
C ASN A 115 6.89 -14.63 -33.03
N THR A 116 6.65 -13.41 -33.53
CA THR A 116 7.54 -12.76 -34.51
C THR A 116 8.66 -11.97 -33.83
N TYR A 117 8.33 -11.19 -32.79
CA TYR A 117 9.27 -10.24 -32.19
C TYR A 117 9.48 -10.43 -30.68
N GLY A 118 8.75 -11.36 -30.05
CA GLY A 118 8.70 -11.48 -28.60
C GLY A 118 7.82 -10.41 -27.93
N GLY A 119 7.68 -10.56 -26.62
CA GLY A 119 6.79 -9.71 -25.83
C GLY A 119 5.30 -9.97 -26.12
N TRP A 120 4.43 -9.35 -25.32
CA TRP A 120 3.00 -9.61 -25.38
C TRP A 120 2.24 -8.54 -26.16
N TYR A 121 1.19 -8.96 -26.86
CA TYR A 121 0.14 -8.09 -27.35
C TYR A 121 -0.78 -7.69 -26.20
N ALA A 122 -1.17 -6.40 -26.16
CA ALA A 122 -2.03 -5.88 -25.10
C ALA A 122 -3.43 -6.53 -25.08
N THR A 123 -3.98 -6.87 -26.26
CA THR A 123 -5.33 -7.43 -26.41
C THR A 123 -5.43 -8.33 -27.64
N SER A 124 -6.50 -9.12 -27.71
CA SER A 124 -6.97 -9.80 -28.91
C SER A 124 -8.51 -9.84 -28.95
N ASN A 125 -9.09 -10.30 -30.06
CA ASN A 125 -10.49 -10.72 -30.08
C ASN A 125 -10.72 -11.95 -29.17
N ARG A 126 -11.99 -12.27 -28.90
CA ARG A 126 -12.40 -13.32 -27.95
C ARG A 126 -11.65 -14.66 -28.08
N ASN A 127 -11.46 -15.13 -29.32
CA ASN A 127 -10.82 -16.42 -29.62
C ASN A 127 -9.30 -16.34 -29.82
N GLY A 128 -8.70 -15.16 -29.67
CA GLY A 128 -7.26 -14.95 -29.81
C GLY A 128 -6.73 -14.86 -31.23
N SER A 129 -7.56 -14.94 -32.27
CA SER A 129 -7.11 -14.98 -33.68
C SER A 129 -6.68 -13.63 -34.26
N ASN A 130 -7.03 -12.52 -33.62
CA ASN A 130 -6.72 -11.17 -34.08
C ASN A 130 -6.09 -10.34 -32.93
N PRO A 131 -4.80 -10.54 -32.63
CA PRO A 131 -4.09 -9.76 -31.63
C PRO A 131 -3.83 -8.32 -32.08
N TYR A 132 -3.73 -7.40 -31.13
CA TYR A 132 -3.36 -6.01 -31.40
C TYR A 132 -1.90 -5.89 -31.85
N LEU A 133 -1.67 -5.49 -33.11
CA LEU A 133 -0.35 -5.42 -33.73
C LEU A 133 0.36 -4.05 -33.57
N GLY A 134 -0.03 -3.24 -32.59
CA GLY A 134 0.61 -1.95 -32.33
C GLY A 134 1.86 -2.04 -31.46
N SER A 135 2.21 -0.90 -30.85
CA SER A 135 3.38 -0.74 -30.00
C SER A 135 3.31 -1.57 -28.71
N LYS A 136 4.49 -1.82 -28.12
CA LYS A 136 4.67 -2.57 -26.87
C LYS A 136 4.89 -1.56 -25.75
N LYS A 137 3.90 -1.42 -24.86
CA LYS A 137 4.00 -0.52 -23.71
C LYS A 137 4.62 -1.23 -22.51
N ALA A 138 5.48 -0.55 -21.77
CA ALA A 138 6.08 -1.08 -20.55
C ALA A 138 5.02 -1.53 -19.54
N PHE A 139 3.93 -0.78 -19.40
CA PHE A 139 2.78 -1.18 -18.57
C PHE A 139 2.28 -2.59 -18.91
N ASP A 140 1.98 -2.85 -20.19
CA ASP A 140 1.45 -4.15 -20.63
C ASP A 140 2.48 -5.27 -20.41
N GLN A 141 3.76 -5.01 -20.70
CA GLN A 141 4.81 -6.02 -20.53
C GLN A 141 5.09 -6.34 -19.06
N HIS A 142 5.18 -5.33 -18.19
CA HIS A 142 5.38 -5.50 -16.75
C HIS A 142 4.20 -6.24 -16.12
N TYR A 143 2.96 -5.93 -16.50
CA TYR A 143 1.79 -6.63 -15.97
C TYR A 143 1.62 -8.02 -16.55
N ALA A 144 2.14 -8.34 -17.74
CA ALA A 144 2.16 -9.73 -18.22
C ALA A 144 2.92 -10.66 -17.26
N LEU A 145 3.99 -10.15 -16.64
CA LEU A 145 4.82 -10.89 -15.70
C LEU A 145 4.15 -11.09 -14.34
N LEU A 146 3.20 -10.23 -13.94
CA LEU A 146 2.55 -10.27 -12.61
C LEU A 146 1.94 -11.65 -12.29
N GLY A 147 1.03 -12.13 -13.14
CA GLY A 147 0.34 -13.41 -12.94
C GLY A 147 1.26 -14.61 -13.12
N LEU A 148 2.19 -14.55 -14.07
CA LEU A 148 3.20 -15.59 -14.28
C LEU A 148 4.07 -15.77 -13.04
N MET A 149 4.53 -14.66 -12.45
CA MET A 149 5.38 -14.66 -11.25
C MET A 149 4.66 -15.25 -10.04
N ALA A 150 3.42 -14.84 -9.77
CA ALA A 150 2.64 -15.38 -8.66
C ALA A 150 2.34 -16.88 -8.84
N TYR A 151 2.07 -17.32 -10.07
CA TYR A 151 1.85 -18.73 -10.36
C TYR A 151 3.14 -19.55 -10.22
N TRP A 152 4.28 -19.02 -10.66
CA TRP A 152 5.59 -19.68 -10.49
C TRP A 152 6.02 -19.74 -9.02
N GLU A 153 5.78 -18.70 -8.24
CA GLU A 153 5.98 -18.73 -6.78
C GLU A 153 5.20 -19.88 -6.15
N ALA A 154 3.91 -20.01 -6.49
CA ALA A 154 3.03 -21.01 -5.93
C ALA A 154 3.33 -22.44 -6.39
N THR A 155 3.95 -22.64 -7.56
CA THR A 155 4.00 -23.97 -8.21
C THR A 155 5.38 -24.44 -8.64
N GLN A 156 6.36 -23.54 -8.78
CA GLN A 156 7.66 -23.82 -9.39
C GLN A 156 7.54 -24.52 -10.77
N ASP A 157 6.49 -24.17 -11.54
CA ASP A 157 6.28 -24.68 -12.90
C ASP A 157 7.38 -24.19 -13.86
N THR A 158 8.15 -25.13 -14.41
CA THR A 158 9.27 -24.86 -15.32
C THR A 158 8.83 -24.14 -16.59
N LEU A 159 7.64 -24.44 -17.14
CA LEU A 159 7.15 -23.76 -18.35
C LEU A 159 6.77 -22.31 -18.03
N GLY A 160 6.17 -22.08 -16.86
CA GLY A 160 5.91 -20.74 -16.33
C GLY A 160 7.22 -19.94 -16.19
N LYS A 161 8.26 -20.55 -15.62
CA LYS A 161 9.59 -19.93 -15.50
C LYS A 161 10.21 -19.58 -16.84
N GLN A 162 10.15 -20.48 -17.83
CA GLN A 162 10.64 -20.20 -19.18
C GLN A 162 9.91 -19.01 -19.82
N THR A 163 8.59 -18.91 -19.61
CA THR A 163 7.78 -17.80 -20.13
C THR A 163 8.17 -16.47 -19.46
N ILE A 164 8.42 -16.48 -18.14
CA ILE A 164 8.96 -15.34 -17.41
C ILE A 164 10.31 -14.91 -18.00
N ASP A 165 11.24 -15.86 -18.21
CA ASP A 165 12.58 -15.57 -18.72
C ASP A 165 12.55 -14.96 -20.13
N ASN A 166 11.71 -15.50 -21.01
CA ASN A 166 11.50 -14.93 -22.36
C ASN A 166 10.93 -13.51 -22.29
N GLY A 167 9.97 -13.28 -21.40
CA GLY A 167 9.36 -11.96 -21.18
C GLY A 167 10.35 -10.93 -20.65
N LEU A 168 11.16 -11.31 -19.65
CA LEU A 168 12.23 -10.48 -19.11
C LEU A 168 13.25 -10.16 -20.21
N ALA A 169 13.69 -11.15 -20.99
CA ALA A 169 14.62 -10.91 -22.09
C ALA A 169 14.06 -9.89 -23.12
N PHE A 170 12.76 -9.93 -23.40
CA PHE A 170 12.12 -8.92 -24.24
C PHE A 170 12.10 -7.54 -23.56
N VAL A 171 11.65 -7.45 -22.30
CA VAL A 171 11.61 -6.17 -21.54
C VAL A 171 13.00 -5.53 -21.46
N GLU A 172 14.02 -6.34 -21.19
CA GLU A 172 15.41 -5.88 -21.13
C GLU A 172 15.93 -5.41 -22.48
N SER A 173 15.68 -6.15 -23.56
CA SER A 173 16.21 -5.79 -24.88
C SER A 173 15.45 -4.64 -25.56
N ALA A 174 14.13 -4.55 -25.36
CA ALA A 174 13.28 -3.61 -26.08
C ALA A 174 12.98 -2.32 -25.30
N LEU A 175 12.94 -2.38 -23.96
CA LEU A 175 12.48 -1.27 -23.13
C LEU A 175 13.55 -0.71 -22.23
N TRP A 176 14.62 -1.45 -21.87
CA TRP A 176 15.68 -0.86 -21.06
C TRP A 176 16.47 0.16 -21.88
N ASP A 177 16.56 1.38 -21.36
CA ASP A 177 17.45 2.42 -21.87
C ASP A 177 18.70 2.42 -21.03
N ASP A 178 19.84 2.18 -21.65
CA ASP A 178 21.15 2.09 -21.01
C ASP A 178 22.00 3.35 -21.21
N ARG A 179 21.43 4.41 -21.82
CA ARG A 179 22.11 5.70 -21.98
C ARG A 179 22.50 6.26 -20.62
N ASP A 180 23.79 6.53 -20.46
CA ASP A 180 24.35 7.04 -19.21
C ASP A 180 23.61 8.30 -18.73
N SER A 181 23.40 8.42 -17.42
CA SER A 181 22.58 9.44 -16.73
C SER A 181 21.08 9.53 -17.11
N LEU A 182 20.65 8.82 -18.15
CA LEU A 182 19.27 8.77 -18.67
C LEU A 182 18.61 7.39 -18.53
N PHE A 183 19.31 6.43 -17.93
CA PHE A 183 18.88 5.05 -17.83
C PHE A 183 17.49 4.89 -17.20
N GLY A 184 16.84 3.77 -17.50
CA GLY A 184 15.50 3.43 -17.01
C GLY A 184 14.63 2.87 -18.13
N TYR A 185 13.51 2.22 -17.83
CA TYR A 185 12.67 1.68 -18.89
C TYR A 185 11.98 2.77 -19.71
N PHE A 186 12.02 2.66 -21.04
CA PHE A 186 11.13 3.40 -21.93
C PHE A 186 9.67 3.07 -21.64
N ASP A 187 8.77 4.04 -21.83
CA ASP A 187 7.32 3.83 -21.66
C ASP A 187 6.74 2.93 -22.76
N VAL A 188 7.30 3.02 -23.96
CA VAL A 188 6.82 2.30 -25.13
C VAL A 188 7.95 2.05 -26.13
N ALA A 189 7.86 0.95 -26.87
CA ALA A 189 8.66 0.67 -28.07
C ALA A 189 7.75 0.23 -29.22
N ASP A 190 8.26 0.24 -30.44
CA ASP A 190 7.58 -0.34 -31.59
C ASP A 190 7.34 -1.84 -31.39
N ARG A 191 6.45 -2.43 -32.20
CA ARG A 191 6.11 -3.86 -32.10
C ARG A 191 7.36 -4.77 -32.14
N ASN A 192 8.35 -4.39 -32.95
CA ASN A 192 9.61 -5.12 -33.12
C ASN A 192 10.65 -4.83 -32.01
N GLY A 193 10.26 -4.11 -30.96
CA GLY A 193 11.14 -3.75 -29.84
C GLY A 193 12.16 -2.66 -30.15
N GLN A 194 12.00 -1.92 -31.26
CA GLN A 194 12.87 -0.80 -31.62
C GLN A 194 12.22 0.55 -31.23
N ASN A 195 12.99 1.64 -31.36
CA ASN A 195 12.52 3.01 -31.17
C ASN A 195 11.84 3.26 -29.80
N GLY A 196 12.48 2.79 -28.74
CA GLY A 196 12.05 3.06 -27.37
C GLY A 196 11.87 4.56 -27.11
N ASN A 197 10.75 4.94 -26.49
CA ASN A 197 10.35 6.33 -26.33
C ASN A 197 9.62 6.61 -25.00
N GLY A 198 9.87 7.80 -24.45
CA GLY A 198 9.26 8.30 -23.22
C GLY A 198 9.75 7.58 -21.97
N LYS A 199 9.46 8.14 -20.80
CA LYS A 199 9.55 7.46 -19.49
C LYS A 199 8.27 7.72 -18.72
N SER A 200 7.96 6.87 -17.75
CA SER A 200 6.75 7.03 -16.94
C SER A 200 6.86 6.36 -15.58
N PHE A 201 5.91 6.70 -14.70
CA PHE A 201 5.64 5.93 -13.49
C PHE A 201 5.45 4.44 -13.81
N ASN A 202 4.61 4.11 -14.79
CA ASN A 202 4.31 2.71 -15.15
C ASN A 202 5.56 1.97 -15.63
N ALA A 203 6.44 2.62 -16.40
CA ALA A 203 7.68 2.01 -16.84
C ALA A 203 8.64 1.70 -15.68
N THR A 204 8.57 2.49 -14.61
CA THR A 204 9.52 2.46 -13.49
C THR A 204 8.97 1.68 -12.29
N VAL A 205 7.90 2.18 -11.67
CA VAL A 205 7.39 1.68 -10.39
C VAL A 205 6.62 0.38 -10.57
N ASP A 206 5.86 0.21 -11.66
CA ASP A 206 5.14 -1.05 -11.86
C ASP A 206 6.12 -2.22 -12.07
N ALA A 207 7.29 -2.00 -12.67
CA ALA A 207 8.32 -3.05 -12.79
C ALA A 207 8.75 -3.61 -11.42
N ILE A 208 8.91 -2.73 -10.43
CA ILE A 208 9.21 -3.10 -9.05
C ILE A 208 8.07 -3.94 -8.47
N THR A 209 6.83 -3.48 -8.63
CA THR A 209 5.67 -4.16 -8.02
C THR A 209 5.31 -5.49 -8.66
N THR A 210 5.40 -5.61 -9.99
CA THR A 210 4.83 -6.77 -10.68
C THR A 210 5.77 -7.97 -10.70
N HIS A 211 7.08 -7.75 -10.77
CA HIS A 211 8.01 -8.86 -10.97
C HIS A 211 9.37 -8.71 -10.29
N LEU A 212 10.05 -7.56 -10.37
CA LEU A 212 11.45 -7.47 -9.93
C LEU A 212 11.63 -7.76 -8.44
N TRP A 213 10.74 -7.22 -7.60
CA TRP A 213 10.80 -7.48 -6.15
C TRP A 213 10.64 -8.97 -5.84
N ASN A 214 9.62 -9.62 -6.41
CA ASN A 214 9.35 -11.04 -6.17
C ASN A 214 10.43 -11.94 -6.78
N LEU A 215 10.99 -11.58 -7.95
CA LEU A 215 12.13 -12.28 -8.54
C LEU A 215 13.33 -12.27 -7.61
N TRP A 216 13.66 -11.11 -7.02
CA TRP A 216 14.73 -11.02 -6.04
C TRP A 216 14.43 -11.88 -4.80
N LEU A 217 13.23 -11.80 -4.22
CA LEU A 217 12.85 -12.61 -3.05
C LEU A 217 12.99 -14.12 -3.27
N LEU A 218 12.62 -14.59 -4.45
CA LEU A 218 12.59 -16.01 -4.81
C LEU A 218 13.95 -16.56 -5.25
N THR A 219 14.83 -15.71 -5.79
CA THR A 219 16.10 -16.15 -6.40
C THR A 219 17.35 -15.68 -5.69
N GLY A 220 17.27 -14.58 -4.93
CA GLY A 220 18.45 -13.90 -4.38
C GLY A 220 19.40 -13.34 -5.44
N SER A 221 18.99 -13.25 -6.70
CA SER A 221 19.87 -12.87 -7.81
C SER A 221 20.32 -11.41 -7.72
N GLU A 222 21.63 -11.19 -7.81
CA GLU A 222 22.25 -9.87 -7.84
C GLU A 222 21.78 -9.03 -9.04
N ASN A 223 21.41 -9.65 -10.17
CA ASN A 223 20.90 -8.91 -11.32
C ASN A 223 19.59 -8.18 -11.00
N TYR A 224 18.67 -8.85 -10.30
CA TYR A 224 17.40 -8.24 -9.90
C TYR A 224 17.59 -7.25 -8.75
N HIS A 225 18.50 -7.55 -7.82
CA HIS A 225 18.93 -6.60 -6.79
C HIS A 225 19.41 -5.30 -7.42
N ASN A 226 20.36 -5.38 -8.36
CA ASN A 226 20.94 -4.20 -9.01
C ASN A 226 19.91 -3.45 -9.87
N ARG A 227 19.00 -4.15 -10.55
CA ARG A 227 17.92 -3.49 -11.29
C ARG A 227 16.95 -2.75 -10.37
N LEU A 228 16.61 -3.32 -9.22
CA LEU A 228 15.80 -2.62 -8.20
C LEU A 228 16.49 -1.33 -7.72
N LEU A 229 17.81 -1.37 -7.51
CA LEU A 229 18.57 -0.17 -7.16
C LEU A 229 18.54 0.88 -8.27
N SER A 230 18.69 0.49 -9.54
CA SER A 230 18.57 1.43 -10.66
C SER A 230 17.18 2.10 -10.69
N LEU A 231 16.10 1.35 -10.50
CA LEU A 231 14.76 1.92 -10.49
C LEU A 231 14.50 2.80 -9.25
N ARG A 232 15.05 2.44 -8.09
CA ARG A 232 15.08 3.34 -6.93
C ARG A 232 15.78 4.64 -7.29
N ASP A 233 16.96 4.58 -7.90
CA ASP A 233 17.72 5.77 -8.26
C ASP A 233 16.95 6.63 -9.28
N ASN A 234 16.21 6.03 -10.21
CA ASN A 234 15.29 6.77 -11.07
C ASN A 234 14.18 7.48 -10.28
N VAL A 235 13.58 6.81 -9.30
CA VAL A 235 12.57 7.45 -8.43
C VAL A 235 13.16 8.62 -7.65
N LEU A 236 14.29 8.42 -6.97
CA LEU A 236 14.93 9.44 -6.12
C LEU A 236 15.45 10.63 -6.92
N THR A 237 16.05 10.39 -8.09
CA THR A 237 16.77 11.43 -8.84
C THR A 237 15.98 12.02 -10.00
N LYS A 238 14.92 11.37 -10.47
CA LYS A 238 14.13 11.82 -11.64
C LYS A 238 12.67 12.09 -11.31
N MET A 239 12.05 11.27 -10.46
CA MET A 239 10.62 11.42 -10.16
C MET A 239 10.37 12.39 -8.99
N ILE A 240 10.91 12.10 -7.80
CA ILE A 240 10.74 12.94 -6.61
C ILE A 240 11.14 14.41 -6.85
N PRO A 241 12.19 14.75 -7.61
CA PRO A 241 12.54 16.14 -7.87
C PRO A 241 11.50 16.93 -8.69
N THR A 242 10.53 16.26 -9.31
CA THR A 242 9.39 16.92 -9.99
C THR A 242 8.20 17.21 -9.07
N MET A 243 8.30 16.84 -7.79
CA MET A 243 7.31 17.24 -6.79
C MET A 243 7.37 18.76 -6.61
N VAL A 244 6.22 19.42 -6.56
CA VAL A 244 6.15 20.85 -6.25
C VAL A 244 6.00 21.05 -4.74
N PRO A 245 6.63 22.09 -4.13
CA PRO A 245 6.68 22.24 -2.66
C PRO A 245 5.31 22.26 -1.97
N SER A 246 4.31 22.88 -2.59
CA SER A 246 2.94 22.95 -2.07
C SER A 246 2.08 21.72 -2.42
N GLY A 247 2.57 20.82 -3.28
CA GLY A 247 1.81 19.71 -3.85
C GLY A 247 2.00 18.36 -3.16
N ILE A 248 1.33 17.35 -3.72
CA ILE A 248 1.50 15.93 -3.44
C ILE A 248 1.99 15.30 -4.73
N GLY A 249 2.94 14.37 -4.65
CA GLY A 249 3.35 13.54 -5.77
C GLY A 249 4.14 14.22 -6.88
N PHE A 250 4.63 13.39 -7.79
CA PHE A 250 5.57 13.68 -8.87
C PHE A 250 4.88 13.65 -10.25
N ALA A 251 5.63 13.91 -11.32
CA ALA A 251 5.12 13.78 -12.69
C ALA A 251 4.91 12.30 -13.08
N GLU A 252 3.81 12.00 -13.76
CA GLU A 252 3.50 10.64 -14.22
C GLU A 252 4.25 10.27 -15.50
N MET A 253 4.53 11.26 -16.36
CA MET A 253 5.07 11.06 -17.71
C MET A 253 6.22 12.03 -18.02
N TYR A 254 7.19 11.52 -18.76
CA TYR A 254 8.41 12.23 -19.17
C TYR A 254 8.73 11.91 -20.63
N ASN A 255 9.53 12.75 -21.27
CA ASN A 255 10.20 12.35 -22.51
C ASN A 255 11.37 11.39 -22.24
N SER A 256 12.01 10.89 -23.28
CA SER A 256 13.14 9.95 -23.17
C SER A 256 14.36 10.50 -22.42
N ASN A 257 14.42 11.81 -22.16
CA ASN A 257 15.53 12.45 -21.45
C ASN A 257 15.14 12.85 -20.02
N TRP A 258 14.10 12.22 -19.46
CA TRP A 258 13.58 12.52 -18.11
C TRP A 258 13.09 13.96 -17.91
N ILE A 259 12.72 14.66 -19.00
CA ILE A 259 12.06 15.97 -18.88
C ILE A 259 10.57 15.72 -18.70
N GLU A 260 10.01 16.21 -17.59
CA GLU A 260 8.59 16.04 -17.26
C GLU A 260 7.66 16.69 -18.29
N LYS A 261 6.50 16.06 -18.51
CA LYS A 261 5.44 16.63 -19.34
C LYS A 261 4.56 17.54 -18.48
N THR A 262 4.94 18.81 -18.35
CA THR A 262 4.29 19.79 -17.46
C THR A 262 2.81 20.08 -17.73
N ALA A 263 2.31 19.76 -18.93
CA ALA A 263 0.88 19.81 -19.24
C ALA A 263 0.05 18.80 -18.42
N GLU A 264 0.69 17.74 -17.91
CA GLU A 264 0.07 16.77 -17.01
C GLU A 264 0.23 17.23 -15.56
N ARG A 265 -0.88 17.69 -14.98
CA ARG A 265 -0.92 18.28 -13.63
C ARG A 265 -1.49 17.34 -12.57
N ARG A 266 -2.14 16.26 -13.01
CA ARG A 266 -2.80 15.30 -12.13
C ARG A 266 -1.78 14.40 -11.46
N THR A 267 -1.85 14.33 -10.15
CA THR A 267 -1.26 13.31 -9.30
C THR A 267 -2.30 12.26 -8.98
N ILE A 268 -1.92 11.00 -9.15
CA ILE A 268 -2.72 9.85 -8.75
C ILE A 268 -2.22 9.42 -7.36
N ILE A 269 -3.02 9.60 -6.32
CA ILE A 269 -2.54 9.44 -4.93
C ILE A 269 -2.04 8.02 -4.65
N GLY A 270 -2.71 7.02 -5.21
CA GLY A 270 -2.28 5.62 -5.15
C GLY A 270 -0.91 5.37 -5.78
N HIS A 271 -0.49 6.14 -6.80
CA HIS A 271 0.85 6.03 -7.36
C HIS A 271 1.91 6.55 -6.39
N VAL A 272 1.62 7.63 -5.67
CA VAL A 272 2.50 8.17 -4.61
C VAL A 272 2.69 7.14 -3.50
N LEU A 273 1.60 6.55 -3.03
CA LEU A 273 1.62 5.50 -1.99
C LEU A 273 2.29 4.21 -2.47
N LYS A 274 2.06 3.79 -3.72
CA LYS A 274 2.74 2.63 -4.33
C LYS A 274 4.24 2.87 -4.42
N THR A 275 4.68 4.06 -4.84
CA THR A 275 6.11 4.40 -4.87
C THR A 275 6.72 4.32 -3.47
N ALA A 276 6.04 4.86 -2.46
CA ALA A 276 6.51 4.76 -1.08
C ALA A 276 6.63 3.31 -0.61
N TRP A 277 5.65 2.48 -0.95
CA TRP A 277 5.69 1.05 -0.67
C TRP A 277 6.89 0.37 -1.34
N CYS A 278 7.14 0.64 -2.62
CA CYS A 278 8.31 0.13 -3.35
C CYS A 278 9.64 0.57 -2.74
N LEU A 279 9.79 1.86 -2.42
CA LEU A 279 11.01 2.38 -1.79
C LEU A 279 11.25 1.72 -0.43
N ASN A 280 10.21 1.60 0.41
CA ASN A 280 10.37 0.94 1.70
C ASN A 280 10.74 -0.55 1.54
N ARG A 281 10.21 -1.26 0.53
CA ARG A 281 10.69 -2.63 0.23
C ARG A 281 12.18 -2.66 -0.14
N ILE A 282 12.62 -1.74 -0.99
CA ILE A 282 14.03 -1.63 -1.38
C ILE A 282 14.90 -1.29 -0.15
N TYR A 283 14.41 -0.45 0.76
CA TYR A 283 15.07 -0.22 2.05
C TYR A 283 15.26 -1.52 2.85
N LYS A 284 14.30 -2.45 2.86
CA LYS A 284 14.46 -3.76 3.56
C LYS A 284 15.63 -4.58 3.03
N MET A 285 16.04 -4.34 1.79
CA MET A 285 17.17 -5.00 1.14
C MET A 285 18.50 -4.27 1.39
N THR A 286 18.48 -2.93 1.50
CA THR A 286 19.70 -2.10 1.49
C THR A 286 20.07 -1.48 2.83
N GLY A 287 19.09 -1.24 3.71
CA GLY A 287 19.26 -0.40 4.90
C GLY A 287 19.50 1.09 4.61
N ASP A 288 19.34 1.53 3.36
CA ASP A 288 19.64 2.89 2.92
C ASP A 288 18.64 3.92 3.44
N GLN A 289 19.10 4.80 4.33
CA GLN A 289 18.24 5.77 5.01
C GLN A 289 17.64 6.81 4.06
N GLU A 290 18.34 7.19 2.98
CA GLU A 290 17.80 8.11 1.98
C GLU A 290 16.54 7.52 1.32
N THR A 291 16.58 6.23 0.97
CA THR A 291 15.42 5.49 0.45
C THR A 291 14.25 5.50 1.43
N LEU A 292 14.52 5.28 2.73
CA LEU A 292 13.47 5.26 3.75
C LEU A 292 12.83 6.63 3.95
N GLU A 293 13.64 7.68 4.06
CA GLU A 293 13.14 9.04 4.24
C GLU A 293 12.32 9.52 3.02
N ALA A 294 12.72 9.12 1.81
CA ALA A 294 11.91 9.34 0.62
C ALA A 294 10.55 8.62 0.69
N ALA A 295 10.51 7.36 1.14
CA ALA A 295 9.26 6.63 1.33
C ALA A 295 8.34 7.32 2.36
N LYS A 296 8.89 7.73 3.50
CA LYS A 296 8.17 8.45 4.56
C LYS A 296 7.62 9.78 4.06
N MET A 297 8.44 10.57 3.37
CA MET A 297 8.04 11.87 2.79
C MET A 297 6.81 11.73 1.89
N LEU A 298 6.80 10.74 0.99
CA LEU A 298 5.69 10.52 0.07
C LEU A 298 4.39 10.18 0.82
N VAL A 299 4.44 9.31 1.82
CA VAL A 299 3.24 8.98 2.64
C VAL A 299 2.82 10.15 3.51
N ASP A 300 3.76 10.88 4.10
CA ASP A 300 3.47 12.03 4.96
C ASP A 300 2.80 13.16 4.18
N HIS A 301 3.17 13.38 2.91
CA HIS A 301 2.47 14.33 2.04
C HIS A 301 1.03 13.90 1.74
N VAL A 302 0.79 12.61 1.50
CA VAL A 302 -0.57 12.08 1.32
C VAL A 302 -1.36 12.22 2.62
N LEU A 303 -0.80 11.86 3.77
CA LEU A 303 -1.46 12.06 5.07
C LEU A 303 -1.79 13.53 5.31
N ALA A 304 -0.90 14.47 4.99
CA ALA A 304 -1.15 15.88 5.25
C ALA A 304 -2.25 16.49 4.38
N LYS A 305 -2.37 16.06 3.11
CA LYS A 305 -3.15 16.79 2.10
C LYS A 305 -4.10 15.91 1.27
N GLY A 306 -3.80 14.63 1.11
CA GLY A 306 -4.49 13.67 0.24
C GLY A 306 -5.30 12.60 0.96
N TYR A 307 -5.41 12.67 2.28
CA TYR A 307 -6.07 11.67 3.11
C TYR A 307 -7.32 12.21 3.78
N ASP A 308 -8.39 11.42 3.81
CA ASP A 308 -9.63 11.79 4.50
C ASP A 308 -9.56 11.41 5.98
N HIS A 309 -9.13 12.34 6.83
CA HIS A 309 -9.08 12.12 8.29
C HIS A 309 -10.44 12.02 8.97
N THR A 310 -11.54 12.23 8.24
CA THR A 310 -12.90 12.06 8.79
C THR A 310 -13.39 10.63 8.64
N TYR A 311 -13.24 10.05 7.45
CA TYR A 311 -13.79 8.72 7.14
C TYR A 311 -12.72 7.64 6.89
N GLY A 312 -11.45 8.03 6.83
CA GLY A 312 -10.37 7.13 6.44
C GLY A 312 -10.25 6.95 4.92
N GLY A 313 -9.05 6.57 4.51
CA GLY A 313 -8.66 6.29 3.13
C GLY A 313 -8.21 7.54 2.33
N PRO A 314 -7.29 7.36 1.36
CA PRO A 314 -6.86 8.42 0.47
C PRO A 314 -7.95 8.82 -0.52
N TYR A 315 -7.98 10.10 -0.89
CA TYR A 315 -8.72 10.57 -2.08
C TYR A 315 -8.03 10.07 -3.35
N LYS A 316 -8.71 10.18 -4.50
CA LYS A 316 -8.25 9.58 -5.76
C LYS A 316 -7.26 10.44 -6.56
N ASP A 317 -7.66 11.67 -6.90
CA ASP A 317 -6.97 12.52 -7.87
C ASP A 317 -6.71 13.92 -7.29
N TYR A 318 -5.51 14.45 -7.50
CA TYR A 318 -5.04 15.74 -6.98
C TYR A 318 -4.39 16.57 -8.10
N ASP A 319 -4.71 17.86 -8.24
CA ASP A 319 -3.93 18.77 -9.09
C ASP A 319 -2.73 19.30 -8.30
N ARG A 320 -1.52 18.90 -8.72
CA ARG A 320 -0.31 19.19 -7.95
C ARG A 320 0.03 20.67 -7.84
N PHE A 321 -0.46 21.50 -8.75
CA PHE A 321 -0.15 22.92 -8.81
C PHE A 321 -1.23 23.80 -8.17
N THR A 322 -2.52 23.46 -8.30
CA THR A 322 -3.59 24.23 -7.67
C THR A 322 -3.88 23.77 -6.24
N GLY A 323 -3.60 22.50 -5.94
CA GLY A 323 -3.90 21.89 -4.64
C GLY A 323 -5.32 21.35 -4.51
N ASP A 324 -6.09 21.35 -5.60
CA ASP A 324 -7.47 20.90 -5.59
C ASP A 324 -7.58 19.39 -5.81
N MET A 325 -8.58 18.77 -5.18
CA MET A 325 -8.97 17.40 -5.46
C MET A 325 -9.96 17.39 -6.64
N TYR A 326 -9.47 17.05 -7.84
CA TYR A 326 -10.23 17.11 -9.09
C TYR A 326 -10.05 15.86 -9.95
N MET A 327 -11.16 15.40 -10.52
CA MET A 327 -11.18 14.44 -11.63
C MET A 327 -11.76 15.11 -12.87
N TYR A 328 -10.95 15.26 -13.92
CA TYR A 328 -11.36 15.87 -15.21
C TYR A 328 -12.11 17.22 -15.08
N GLY A 329 -11.70 18.06 -14.12
CA GLY A 329 -12.29 19.37 -13.87
C GLY A 329 -13.56 19.37 -12.98
N ALA A 330 -13.96 18.23 -12.44
CA ALA A 330 -15.02 18.11 -11.44
C ALA A 330 -14.41 17.84 -10.05
N TYR A 331 -14.94 18.50 -9.01
CA TYR A 331 -14.52 18.28 -7.62
C TYR A 331 -14.64 16.80 -7.28
N ASP A 332 -13.53 16.19 -6.90
CA ASP A 332 -13.44 14.74 -6.67
C ASP A 332 -12.94 14.45 -5.27
N THR A 333 -13.82 13.94 -4.41
CA THR A 333 -13.45 13.36 -3.11
C THR A 333 -13.72 11.86 -3.09
N ALA A 334 -13.92 11.24 -4.26
CA ALA A 334 -14.03 9.81 -4.36
C ALA A 334 -12.71 9.14 -3.97
N LYS A 335 -12.85 7.87 -3.65
CA LYS A 335 -11.79 6.94 -3.28
C LYS A 335 -11.88 5.80 -4.28
N ALA A 336 -10.72 5.34 -4.77
CA ALA A 336 -10.65 4.18 -5.67
C ALA A 336 -10.06 2.99 -4.91
N TRP A 337 -10.65 1.81 -5.10
CA TRP A 337 -10.33 0.58 -4.36
C TRP A 337 -8.82 0.29 -4.33
N TRP A 338 -8.16 0.38 -5.47
CA TRP A 338 -6.74 0.07 -5.61
C TRP A 338 -5.85 1.14 -4.96
N GLN A 339 -6.31 2.39 -4.84
CA GLN A 339 -5.54 3.43 -4.15
C GLN A 339 -5.63 3.27 -2.63
N VAL A 340 -6.80 2.86 -2.14
CA VAL A 340 -7.01 2.53 -0.72
C VAL A 340 -6.15 1.33 -0.33
N GLU A 341 -6.05 0.30 -1.18
CA GLU A 341 -5.07 -0.78 -1.01
C GLU A 341 -3.64 -0.24 -0.83
N GLN A 342 -3.19 0.70 -1.67
CA GLN A 342 -1.83 1.23 -1.54
C GLN A 342 -1.62 1.98 -0.21
N ALA A 343 -2.65 2.60 0.38
CA ALA A 343 -2.55 3.15 1.73
C ALA A 343 -2.42 2.04 2.79
N ILE A 344 -3.14 0.94 2.63
CA ILE A 344 -3.06 -0.22 3.54
C ILE A 344 -1.67 -0.84 3.48
N THR A 345 -1.17 -1.18 2.28
CA THR A 345 0.11 -1.89 2.13
C THR A 345 1.32 -1.02 2.48
N SER A 346 1.31 0.26 2.07
CA SER A 346 2.38 1.20 2.44
C SER A 346 2.38 1.51 3.95
N GLY A 347 1.20 1.72 4.55
CA GLY A 347 1.05 1.99 5.98
C GLY A 347 1.50 0.82 6.85
N LEU A 348 1.12 -0.42 6.50
CA LEU A 348 1.55 -1.62 7.24
C LEU A 348 3.07 -1.83 7.16
N LEU A 349 3.67 -1.67 5.97
CA LEU A 349 5.12 -1.83 5.82
C LEU A 349 5.91 -0.69 6.49
N LEU A 350 5.46 0.57 6.40
CA LEU A 350 6.11 1.67 7.11
C LEU A 350 5.96 1.56 8.62
N TRP A 351 4.82 1.09 9.11
CA TRP A 351 4.67 0.73 10.51
C TRP A 351 5.66 -0.36 10.93
N GLU A 352 5.80 -1.43 10.14
CA GLU A 352 6.75 -2.51 10.43
C GLU A 352 8.19 -2.00 10.52
N THR A 353 8.58 -1.12 9.59
CA THR A 353 9.91 -0.52 9.50
C THR A 353 10.18 0.52 10.59
N THR A 354 9.31 1.51 10.75
CA THR A 354 9.57 2.73 11.55
C THR A 354 8.94 2.69 12.93
N ARG A 355 7.85 1.92 13.06
CA ARG A 355 6.97 1.92 14.21
C ARG A 355 6.37 3.28 14.57
N GLU A 356 6.21 4.17 13.59
CA GLU A 356 5.45 5.41 13.78
C GLU A 356 3.94 5.14 13.66
N VAL A 357 3.21 5.40 14.74
CA VAL A 357 1.77 5.07 14.87
C VAL A 357 0.90 5.64 13.75
N LYS A 358 1.28 6.79 13.18
CA LYS A 358 0.56 7.42 12.07
C LYS A 358 0.40 6.49 10.85
N TYR A 359 1.38 5.63 10.58
CA TYR A 359 1.33 4.69 9.47
C TYR A 359 0.41 3.50 9.74
N LEU A 360 0.42 2.98 10.98
CA LEU A 360 -0.52 1.94 11.40
C LEU A 360 -1.95 2.47 11.39
N LYS A 361 -2.17 3.68 11.89
CA LYS A 361 -3.47 4.36 11.87
C LYS A 361 -4.00 4.52 10.45
N MET A 362 -3.16 4.97 9.51
CA MET A 362 -3.52 5.07 8.09
C MET A 362 -3.98 3.72 7.52
N ALA A 363 -3.24 2.64 7.80
CA ALA A 363 -3.59 1.32 7.31
C ALA A 363 -4.89 0.78 7.93
N ASP A 364 -5.06 0.97 9.24
CA ASP A 364 -6.24 0.55 10.01
C ASP A 364 -7.51 1.25 9.52
N GLU A 365 -7.50 2.58 9.45
CA GLU A 365 -8.63 3.39 8.96
C GLU A 365 -8.95 3.10 7.49
N SER A 366 -7.92 2.91 6.65
CA SER A 366 -8.12 2.60 5.23
C SER A 366 -8.70 1.20 5.03
N LEU A 367 -8.25 0.19 5.79
CA LEU A 367 -8.79 -1.16 5.70
C LEU A 367 -10.21 -1.24 6.26
N ASP A 368 -10.52 -0.53 7.35
CA ASP A 368 -11.89 -0.43 7.86
C ASP A 368 -12.84 0.18 6.82
N PHE A 369 -12.44 1.29 6.18
CA PHE A 369 -13.21 1.90 5.10
C PHE A 369 -13.36 0.96 3.90
N PHE A 370 -12.27 0.30 3.50
CA PHE A 370 -12.27 -0.65 2.38
C PHE A 370 -13.27 -1.77 2.61
N MET A 371 -13.17 -2.46 3.75
CA MET A 371 -14.01 -3.60 4.05
C MET A 371 -15.48 -3.20 4.26
N ARG A 372 -15.75 -1.99 4.77
CA ARG A 372 -17.12 -1.52 5.00
C ARG A 372 -17.84 -1.04 3.74
N TYR A 373 -17.14 -0.38 2.82
CA TYR A 373 -17.79 0.35 1.74
C TYR A 373 -17.41 -0.14 0.34
N PHE A 374 -16.23 -0.72 0.16
CA PHE A 374 -15.82 -1.25 -1.14
C PHE A 374 -16.26 -2.69 -1.35
N VAL A 375 -16.30 -3.52 -0.31
CA VAL A 375 -16.76 -4.91 -0.43
C VAL A 375 -18.27 -4.93 -0.71
N ASP A 376 -18.69 -5.67 -1.74
CA ASP A 376 -20.10 -5.89 -2.07
C ASP A 376 -20.59 -7.18 -1.41
N ASP A 377 -21.27 -7.05 -0.27
CA ASP A 377 -21.81 -8.17 0.50
C ASP A 377 -22.90 -8.98 -0.24
N GLN A 378 -23.47 -8.43 -1.30
CA GLN A 378 -24.54 -9.08 -2.06
C GLN A 378 -24.02 -10.02 -3.17
N TYR A 379 -23.00 -9.58 -3.91
CA TYR A 379 -22.50 -10.28 -5.10
C TYR A 379 -21.02 -10.66 -5.00
N GLY A 380 -20.38 -10.35 -3.88
CA GLY A 380 -18.96 -10.55 -3.65
C GLY A 380 -18.06 -9.58 -4.40
N GLU A 381 -16.75 -9.61 -4.13
CA GLU A 381 -15.76 -8.70 -4.74
C GLU A 381 -16.02 -7.20 -4.44
N VAL A 382 -15.21 -6.27 -4.98
CA VAL A 382 -15.27 -4.86 -4.62
C VAL A 382 -15.77 -3.93 -5.73
N TYR A 383 -16.44 -2.84 -5.34
CA TYR A 383 -16.73 -1.70 -6.21
C TYR A 383 -15.43 -1.01 -6.67
N ALA A 384 -15.47 -0.33 -7.81
CA ALA A 384 -14.32 0.43 -8.28
C ALA A 384 -14.13 1.71 -7.45
N ASP A 385 -15.15 2.56 -7.39
CA ASP A 385 -15.06 3.86 -6.74
C ASP A 385 -16.16 4.02 -5.70
N ARG A 386 -15.84 4.68 -4.59
CA ARG A 386 -16.78 5.10 -3.55
C ARG A 386 -16.61 6.57 -3.26
N ALA A 387 -17.72 7.26 -3.00
CA ALA A 387 -17.70 8.60 -2.44
C ALA A 387 -17.00 8.59 -1.09
N ARG A 388 -16.55 9.75 -0.60
CA ARG A 388 -15.81 9.82 0.66
C ARG A 388 -16.59 9.26 1.86
N GLU A 389 -17.92 9.38 1.88
CA GLU A 389 -18.81 8.81 2.90
C GLU A 389 -19.15 7.33 2.68
N GLY A 390 -18.61 6.69 1.64
CA GLY A 390 -18.81 5.27 1.32
C GLY A 390 -19.96 4.97 0.36
N GLY A 391 -20.72 5.99 -0.06
CA GLY A 391 -21.81 5.86 -1.03
C GLY A 391 -21.34 5.76 -2.50
N ARG A 392 -22.30 5.71 -3.42
CA ARG A 392 -22.03 5.80 -4.86
C ARG A 392 -21.49 7.17 -5.23
N VAL A 393 -20.51 7.21 -6.13
CA VAL A 393 -19.97 8.46 -6.66
C VAL A 393 -21.02 9.13 -7.56
N TYR A 394 -21.36 10.38 -7.25
CA TYR A 394 -22.24 11.23 -8.05
C TYR A 394 -21.41 12.22 -8.89
N TYR A 395 -21.77 12.38 -10.15
CA TYR A 395 -21.18 13.35 -11.07
C TYR A 395 -22.28 14.05 -11.89
N SER A 396 -21.92 15.05 -12.69
CA SER A 396 -22.89 15.87 -13.46
C SER A 396 -23.79 15.07 -14.41
N GLY A 397 -23.40 13.85 -14.79
CA GLY A 397 -24.17 12.94 -15.65
C GLY A 397 -24.93 11.84 -14.91
N GLY A 398 -24.97 11.85 -13.57
CA GLY A 398 -25.67 10.86 -12.75
C GLY A 398 -24.73 10.12 -11.79
N TYR A 399 -24.98 8.83 -11.58
CA TYR A 399 -24.13 8.00 -10.74
C TYR A 399 -23.12 7.24 -11.57
N TRP A 400 -21.89 7.15 -11.07
CA TRP A 400 -20.89 6.26 -11.60
C TRP A 400 -21.41 4.81 -11.61
N ASP A 401 -21.00 4.04 -12.62
CA ASP A 401 -21.39 2.64 -12.70
C ASP A 401 -20.69 1.81 -11.62
N GLU A 402 -21.29 0.67 -11.31
CA GLU A 402 -20.79 -0.27 -10.30
C GLU A 402 -20.27 -1.55 -10.97
N ASN A 403 -19.83 -1.46 -12.23
CA ASN A 403 -19.23 -2.60 -12.91
C ASN A 403 -17.97 -3.03 -12.17
N LYS A 404 -17.78 -4.34 -12.03
CA LYS A 404 -16.67 -4.91 -11.28
C LYS A 404 -15.52 -5.34 -12.16
N GLY A 405 -15.71 -5.48 -13.46
CA GLY A 405 -14.66 -5.85 -14.41
C GLY A 405 -14.42 -4.80 -15.49
N SER A 406 -13.15 -4.58 -15.81
CA SER A 406 -12.71 -3.80 -16.96
C SER A 406 -11.29 -4.23 -17.38
N GLN A 407 -10.72 -3.61 -18.41
CA GLN A 407 -9.33 -3.85 -18.81
C GLN A 407 -8.33 -3.65 -17.66
N GLY A 408 -8.63 -2.72 -16.76
CA GLY A 408 -7.83 -2.42 -15.58
C GLY A 408 -8.39 -3.00 -14.27
N LYS A 409 -9.45 -3.81 -14.25
CA LYS A 409 -9.99 -4.39 -13.00
C LYS A 409 -10.32 -5.87 -13.18
N ALA A 410 -9.65 -6.68 -12.38
CA ALA A 410 -9.69 -8.14 -12.33
C ALA A 410 -9.33 -8.59 -10.90
N ALA A 411 -9.12 -9.88 -10.67
CA ALA A 411 -8.88 -10.48 -9.33
C ALA A 411 -7.59 -10.06 -8.59
N TYR A 412 -6.98 -8.94 -8.94
CA TYR A 412 -5.68 -8.52 -8.41
C TYR A 412 -5.80 -7.73 -7.10
N HIS A 413 -6.12 -6.43 -7.17
CA HIS A 413 -6.03 -5.52 -6.02
C HIS A 413 -6.89 -5.92 -4.82
N SER A 414 -8.07 -6.51 -5.04
CA SER A 414 -8.93 -7.00 -3.96
C SER A 414 -8.27 -8.14 -3.17
N ILE A 415 -7.79 -9.16 -3.88
CA ILE A 415 -7.13 -10.32 -3.27
C ILE A 415 -5.75 -9.96 -2.71
N GLU A 416 -5.01 -9.06 -3.36
CA GLU A 416 -3.72 -8.55 -2.87
C GLU A 416 -3.88 -7.79 -1.54
N THR A 417 -4.89 -6.93 -1.44
CA THR A 417 -5.25 -6.22 -0.19
C THR A 417 -5.38 -7.23 0.96
N ALA A 418 -6.11 -8.32 0.74
CA ALA A 418 -6.33 -9.34 1.75
C ALA A 418 -5.06 -10.14 2.07
N TYR A 419 -4.29 -10.52 1.04
CA TYR A 419 -3.05 -11.27 1.19
C TYR A 419 -2.05 -10.54 2.08
N TYR A 420 -1.77 -9.27 1.79
CA TYR A 420 -0.82 -8.51 2.60
C TYR A 420 -1.39 -8.18 3.99
N SER A 421 -2.67 -7.79 4.08
CA SER A 421 -3.29 -7.50 5.38
C SER A 421 -3.26 -8.71 6.31
N TYR A 422 -3.53 -9.92 5.79
CA TYR A 422 -3.47 -11.17 6.55
C TYR A 422 -2.06 -11.42 7.10
N LEU A 423 -1.04 -11.32 6.23
CA LEU A 423 0.34 -11.60 6.63
C LEU A 423 0.86 -10.59 7.65
N TYR A 424 0.66 -9.28 7.44
CA TYR A 424 1.09 -8.26 8.41
C TYR A 424 0.31 -8.37 9.72
N ALA A 425 -1.00 -8.60 9.68
CA ALA A 425 -1.79 -8.77 10.90
C ALA A 425 -1.30 -9.97 11.72
N LYS A 426 -1.14 -11.14 11.10
CA LYS A 426 -0.66 -12.35 11.78
C LYS A 426 0.78 -12.18 12.27
N LEU A 427 1.71 -11.86 11.37
CA LEU A 427 3.15 -11.92 11.65
C LEU A 427 3.65 -10.72 12.47
N VAL A 428 3.12 -9.52 12.21
CA VAL A 428 3.67 -8.27 12.76
C VAL A 428 2.82 -7.72 13.91
N LEU A 429 1.50 -7.67 13.75
CA LEU A 429 0.62 -7.10 14.77
C LEU A 429 0.34 -8.12 15.90
N GLN A 430 -0.05 -9.34 15.54
CA GLN A 430 -0.42 -10.40 16.50
C GLN A 430 0.78 -11.24 16.94
N ARG A 431 1.89 -11.21 16.18
CA ARG A 431 3.07 -12.06 16.38
C ARG A 431 2.73 -13.55 16.45
N ASP A 432 1.75 -13.94 15.66
CA ASP A 432 1.28 -15.30 15.53
C ASP A 432 1.79 -15.90 14.20
N THR A 433 1.56 -17.19 14.02
CA THR A 433 1.97 -17.94 12.85
C THR A 433 1.05 -17.67 11.66
N ALA A 434 1.61 -17.35 10.51
CA ALA A 434 0.89 -17.32 9.23
C ALA A 434 1.28 -18.52 8.36
N THR A 435 0.31 -19.23 7.81
CA THR A 435 0.56 -20.35 6.89
C THR A 435 0.23 -19.97 5.46
N LEU A 436 1.11 -20.35 4.53
CA LEU A 436 0.90 -20.26 3.09
C LEU A 436 1.08 -21.63 2.43
N TYR A 437 0.38 -21.83 1.31
CA TYR A 437 0.35 -23.07 0.55
C TYR A 437 1.07 -22.95 -0.79
N TYR A 438 1.75 -24.02 -1.18
CA TYR A 438 2.50 -24.14 -2.43
C TYR A 438 2.22 -25.52 -3.05
N ASP A 439 1.94 -25.63 -4.35
CA ASP A 439 1.71 -26.91 -5.05
C ASP A 439 2.84 -27.15 -6.06
N TYR A 440 3.97 -27.61 -5.55
CA TYR A 440 5.16 -27.73 -6.38
C TYR A 440 5.01 -28.83 -7.43
N LYS A 441 5.30 -28.48 -8.69
CA LYS A 441 5.39 -29.45 -9.78
C LYS A 441 6.65 -30.30 -9.65
N SER A 442 6.60 -31.51 -10.17
CA SER A 442 7.76 -32.43 -10.17
C SER A 442 8.88 -31.88 -11.05
N ALA A 443 10.13 -32.01 -10.61
CA ALA A 443 11.32 -31.67 -11.38
C ALA A 443 12.37 -32.79 -11.25
N PRO A 444 13.16 -33.11 -12.29
CA PRO A 444 14.11 -34.23 -12.25
C PRO A 444 15.37 -33.95 -11.42
N TYR A 445 15.46 -32.81 -10.76
CA TYR A 445 16.57 -32.35 -9.94
C TYR A 445 16.07 -31.82 -8.60
N GLU A 446 16.95 -31.82 -7.60
CA GLU A 446 16.68 -31.18 -6.31
C GLU A 446 16.58 -29.66 -6.48
N ARG A 447 15.65 -29.05 -5.75
CA ARG A 447 15.45 -27.60 -5.72
C ARG A 447 15.67 -27.09 -4.31
N VAL A 448 16.38 -25.97 -4.18
CA VAL A 448 16.49 -25.22 -2.93
C VAL A 448 15.72 -23.92 -3.13
N LEU A 449 14.62 -23.77 -2.42
CA LEU A 449 13.65 -22.69 -2.60
C LEU A 449 13.77 -21.68 -1.47
N SER A 450 13.85 -20.40 -1.84
CA SER A 450 13.88 -19.27 -0.91
C SER A 450 12.46 -18.91 -0.49
N MET A 451 12.15 -19.02 0.81
CA MET A 451 10.80 -18.85 1.34
C MET A 451 10.64 -17.47 2.01
N ASN A 452 10.44 -16.44 1.19
CA ASN A 452 10.22 -15.05 1.64
C ASN A 452 8.87 -14.50 1.15
N PRO A 453 7.76 -14.72 1.87
CA PRO A 453 6.42 -14.35 1.41
C PRO A 453 6.09 -12.85 1.56
N LEU A 454 6.90 -12.10 2.31
CA LEU A 454 6.64 -10.72 2.69
C LEU A 454 7.96 -9.93 2.78
N ALA A 455 7.91 -8.65 2.41
CA ALA A 455 8.98 -7.71 2.72
C ALA A 455 8.88 -7.34 4.21
N VAL A 456 9.82 -7.83 5.03
CA VAL A 456 9.91 -7.55 6.48
C VAL A 456 11.37 -7.53 6.88
N ASP A 457 11.68 -7.34 8.16
CA ASP A 457 13.00 -7.65 8.70
C ASP A 457 13.35 -9.14 8.44
N PHE A 458 14.11 -9.41 7.37
CA PHE A 458 14.43 -10.78 6.96
C PHE A 458 15.21 -11.57 8.02
N GLU A 459 15.91 -10.92 8.93
CA GLU A 459 16.60 -11.58 10.04
C GLU A 459 15.64 -12.07 11.12
N LYS A 460 14.43 -11.49 11.19
CA LYS A 460 13.41 -11.78 12.19
C LYS A 460 12.37 -12.79 11.71
N LEU A 461 12.17 -12.94 10.39
CA LEU A 461 11.24 -13.91 9.83
C LEU A 461 11.84 -15.32 9.83
N GLN A 462 11.10 -16.32 10.29
CA GLN A 462 11.55 -17.72 10.27
C GLN A 462 10.44 -18.67 9.80
N ILE A 463 10.82 -19.83 9.27
CA ILE A 463 9.88 -20.94 9.05
C ILE A 463 9.61 -21.63 10.39
N ALA A 464 8.37 -21.56 10.85
CA ALA A 464 7.88 -22.23 12.05
C ALA A 464 7.71 -23.74 11.83
N SER A 465 7.07 -24.13 10.72
CA SER A 465 6.87 -25.53 10.36
C SER A 465 6.60 -25.72 8.87
N VAL A 466 6.84 -26.92 8.37
CA VAL A 466 6.48 -27.32 7.00
C VAL A 466 5.73 -28.65 7.03
N LYS A 467 4.66 -28.73 6.24
CA LYS A 467 3.99 -29.99 5.91
C LYS A 467 4.04 -30.23 4.41
N HIS A 468 4.26 -31.48 4.00
CA HIS A 468 4.14 -31.94 2.62
C HIS A 468 3.04 -33.01 2.58
N ASN A 469 1.98 -32.78 1.79
CA ASN A 469 0.78 -33.63 1.72
C ASN A 469 0.22 -33.99 3.11
N ASN A 470 0.08 -32.98 3.97
CA ASN A 470 -0.36 -33.07 5.38
C ASN A 470 0.56 -33.86 6.33
N GLN A 471 1.72 -34.33 5.86
CA GLN A 471 2.73 -34.97 6.69
C GLN A 471 3.82 -33.97 7.07
N MET A 472 4.40 -34.11 8.27
CA MET A 472 5.51 -33.26 8.70
C MET A 472 6.69 -33.40 7.75
N TYR A 473 7.24 -32.27 7.34
CA TYR A 473 8.38 -32.20 6.43
C TYR A 473 9.52 -31.49 7.11
N THR A 474 10.73 -32.03 7.06
CA THR A 474 11.87 -31.53 7.87
C THR A 474 13.06 -31.05 7.05
N ASN A 475 13.03 -31.17 5.72
CA ASN A 475 14.14 -30.77 4.87
C ASN A 475 14.08 -29.25 4.55
N TYR A 476 14.22 -28.44 5.60
CA TYR A 476 14.27 -26.98 5.51
C TYR A 476 15.15 -26.39 6.60
N ASN A 477 15.66 -25.19 6.36
CA ASN A 477 16.32 -24.38 7.38
C ASN A 477 15.37 -23.27 7.85
N ALA A 478 15.03 -23.27 9.13
CA ALA A 478 14.09 -22.30 9.71
C ALA A 478 14.59 -20.85 9.64
N ILE A 479 15.90 -20.63 9.83
CA ILE A 479 16.51 -19.30 9.95
C ILE A 479 16.78 -18.70 8.56
N SER A 480 17.45 -19.44 7.68
CA SER A 480 17.72 -18.98 6.31
C SER A 480 16.51 -19.11 5.38
N ARG A 481 15.44 -19.76 5.86
CA ARG A 481 14.17 -19.99 5.14
C ARG A 481 14.38 -20.70 3.79
N LEU A 482 15.36 -21.59 3.74
CA LEU A 482 15.61 -22.43 2.57
C LEU A 482 14.85 -23.74 2.73
N LEU A 483 13.94 -24.02 1.78
CA LEU A 483 13.22 -25.28 1.68
C LEU A 483 13.85 -26.15 0.60
N THR A 484 14.37 -27.32 0.96
CA THR A 484 14.97 -28.26 0.01
C THR A 484 13.90 -29.26 -0.43
N VAL A 485 13.63 -29.33 -1.73
CA VAL A 485 12.65 -30.21 -2.37
C VAL A 485 13.40 -31.22 -3.24
N PRO A 486 13.46 -32.52 -2.86
CA PRO A 486 14.18 -33.54 -3.60
C PRO A 486 13.69 -33.70 -5.04
N ALA A 487 14.56 -34.25 -5.89
CA ALA A 487 14.20 -34.63 -7.25
C ALA A 487 12.92 -35.51 -7.26
N ASN A 488 12.10 -35.28 -8.27
CA ASN A 488 10.82 -35.96 -8.52
C ASN A 488 9.75 -35.77 -7.42
N THR A 489 9.94 -34.81 -6.51
CA THR A 489 8.95 -34.48 -5.48
C THR A 489 7.95 -33.46 -6.00
N ALA A 490 6.67 -33.75 -5.80
CA ALA A 490 5.56 -32.87 -6.14
C ALA A 490 4.48 -32.86 -5.05
N GLY A 491 3.55 -31.93 -5.15
CA GLY A 491 2.35 -31.87 -4.31
C GLY A 491 2.34 -30.68 -3.37
N LEU A 492 1.42 -30.74 -2.41
CA LEU A 492 1.04 -29.60 -1.59
C LEU A 492 2.01 -29.45 -0.40
N PHE A 493 2.64 -28.30 -0.30
CA PHE A 493 3.39 -27.83 0.85
C PHE A 493 2.60 -26.77 1.58
N ALA A 494 2.49 -26.90 2.90
CA ALA A 494 2.02 -25.83 3.79
C ALA A 494 3.22 -25.34 4.61
N VAL A 495 3.61 -24.08 4.42
CA VAL A 495 4.74 -23.45 5.12
C VAL A 495 4.20 -22.40 6.07
N SER A 496 4.50 -22.59 7.35
CA SER A 496 4.10 -21.70 8.43
C SER A 496 5.28 -20.82 8.82
N TYR A 497 5.04 -19.53 9.02
CA TYR A 497 6.05 -18.53 9.36
C TYR A 497 5.72 -17.84 10.68
N HIS A 498 6.75 -17.39 11.40
CA HIS A 498 6.61 -16.50 12.55
C HIS A 498 7.68 -15.41 12.53
N MET A 499 7.47 -14.34 13.30
CA MET A 499 8.48 -13.30 13.55
C MET A 499 9.09 -13.48 14.95
N ILE A 500 10.41 -13.31 15.05
CA ILE A 500 11.14 -13.30 16.32
C ILE A 500 11.72 -11.91 16.64
N GLY A 501 12.00 -11.64 17.91
CA GLY A 501 12.75 -10.44 18.31
C GLY A 501 12.04 -9.12 18.00
N LEU A 502 10.71 -9.14 17.84
CA LEU A 502 9.91 -7.92 17.76
C LEU A 502 9.80 -7.32 19.17
N PRO A 503 10.04 -6.00 19.35
CA PRO A 503 9.94 -5.36 20.67
C PRO A 503 8.57 -5.60 21.28
N ASP A 504 8.51 -5.89 22.59
CA ASP A 504 7.32 -6.38 23.27
C ASP A 504 6.11 -5.45 23.19
N HIS A 505 6.34 -4.18 22.94
CA HIS A 505 5.36 -3.11 22.87
C HIS A 505 5.41 -2.42 21.51
N LEU A 506 4.26 -1.98 20.98
CA LEU A 506 4.24 -0.89 20.01
C LEU A 506 5.03 0.25 20.68
N PRO A 507 6.05 0.87 20.05
CA PRO A 507 6.72 1.98 20.69
C PRO A 507 5.69 3.00 21.13
N GLU A 508 5.89 3.45 22.35
CA GLU A 508 5.10 4.51 22.94
C GLU A 508 5.03 5.66 21.94
N THR A 509 3.84 6.25 21.78
CA THR A 509 3.69 7.51 21.06
C THR A 509 4.60 8.54 21.72
N ASN A 510 5.82 8.70 21.20
CA ASN A 510 6.57 9.93 21.40
C ASN A 510 6.22 10.95 20.29
N THR A 511 4.97 10.93 19.83
CA THR A 511 4.34 12.11 19.28
C THR A 511 3.76 12.89 20.44
N GLN A 512 4.60 13.46 21.31
CA GLN A 512 4.17 14.67 21.99
C GLN A 512 3.90 15.68 20.88
N ALA A 513 2.67 16.17 20.81
CA ALA A 513 2.37 17.29 19.92
C ALA A 513 3.44 18.39 20.16
N PRO A 514 3.93 19.07 19.10
CA PRO A 514 4.95 20.12 19.23
C PRO A 514 4.56 21.18 20.26
N VAL A 515 3.25 21.32 20.48
CA VAL A 515 2.64 22.06 21.60
C VAL A 515 1.74 21.13 22.42
N LYS A 516 1.99 21.00 23.72
CA LYS A 516 1.07 20.35 24.68
C LYS A 516 0.32 21.40 25.47
N LEU A 517 -1.00 21.46 25.29
CA LEU A 517 -1.87 22.36 26.05
C LEU A 517 -2.11 21.82 27.47
N LEU A 518 -1.95 22.68 28.48
CA LEU A 518 -2.29 22.38 29.87
C LEU A 518 -3.68 22.94 30.22
N PRO A 519 -4.37 22.38 31.22
CA PRO A 519 -5.67 22.89 31.64
C PRO A 519 -5.62 24.38 31.96
N ALA A 520 -6.57 25.13 31.39
CA ALA A 520 -6.75 26.54 31.71
C ALA A 520 -7.05 26.71 33.20
N TYR A 521 -6.44 27.70 33.85
CA TYR A 521 -6.64 27.94 35.27
C TYR A 521 -6.58 29.44 35.60
N PRO A 522 -7.42 29.96 36.50
CA PRO A 522 -8.53 29.27 37.15
C PRO A 522 -9.77 29.21 36.23
N ASN A 523 -10.27 28.00 35.96
CA ASN A 523 -11.43 27.72 35.10
C ASN A 523 -12.21 26.54 35.72
N PRO A 524 -13.53 26.62 35.98
CA PRO A 524 -14.48 27.68 35.62
C PRO A 524 -14.60 28.87 36.61
N PHE A 525 -15.20 29.97 36.14
CA PHE A 525 -15.73 31.13 36.91
C PHE A 525 -14.76 32.25 37.35
N ASN A 526 -13.89 32.75 36.47
CA ASN A 526 -13.06 33.94 36.75
C ASN A 526 -13.02 34.93 35.59
N ASN A 527 -12.69 36.19 35.91
CA ASN A 527 -12.44 37.25 34.94
C ASN A 527 -11.08 37.13 34.23
N GLU A 528 -10.19 36.31 34.80
CA GLU A 528 -8.84 36.05 34.30
C GLU A 528 -8.65 34.55 34.11
N ILE A 529 -8.13 34.16 32.94
CA ILE A 529 -7.86 32.77 32.60
C ILE A 529 -6.43 32.64 32.10
N THR A 530 -5.60 31.87 32.80
CA THR A 530 -4.26 31.52 32.34
C THR A 530 -4.31 30.26 31.49
N ILE A 531 -3.77 30.38 30.27
CA ILE A 531 -3.52 29.29 29.35
C ILE A 531 -2.05 28.94 29.44
N ALA A 532 -1.76 27.72 29.90
CA ALA A 532 -0.40 27.20 29.93
C ALA A 532 -0.21 26.15 28.84
N PHE A 533 0.96 26.13 28.22
CA PHE A 533 1.30 25.21 27.14
C PHE A 533 2.81 24.90 27.15
N GLU A 534 3.21 23.74 26.66
CA GLU A 534 4.62 23.32 26.58
C GLU A 534 5.05 23.24 25.10
N LEU A 535 6.16 23.89 24.76
CA LEU A 535 6.77 23.86 23.42
C LEU A 535 7.95 22.88 23.38
N GLN A 536 8.08 22.11 22.30
CA GLN A 536 9.21 21.18 22.11
C GLN A 536 10.45 21.86 21.51
N SER A 537 10.25 22.85 20.65
CA SER A 537 11.29 23.65 20.00
C SER A 537 10.91 25.13 20.06
N GLY A 538 11.86 26.02 19.78
CA GLY A 538 11.58 27.45 19.77
C GLY A 538 10.76 27.83 18.54
N GLU A 539 9.57 28.37 18.73
CA GLU A 539 8.64 28.73 17.65
C GLU A 539 7.95 30.07 17.92
N ASN A 540 7.46 30.73 16.87
CA ASN A 540 6.57 31.87 17.01
C ASN A 540 5.19 31.40 17.45
N VAL A 541 4.62 32.05 18.46
CA VAL A 541 3.33 31.68 19.04
C VAL A 541 2.34 32.84 18.96
N GLN A 542 1.17 32.59 18.37
CA GLN A 542 0.04 33.51 18.38
C GLN A 542 -1.13 32.89 19.15
N ILE A 543 -1.79 33.68 19.99
CA ILE A 543 -2.98 33.28 20.74
C ILE A 543 -4.17 34.10 20.27
N GLU A 544 -5.26 33.43 19.92
CA GLU A 544 -6.51 34.05 19.50
C GLU A 544 -7.67 33.58 20.38
N TRP A 545 -8.56 34.50 20.72
CA TRP A 545 -9.75 34.22 21.51
C TRP A 545 -10.98 34.43 20.66
N TYR A 546 -11.88 33.45 20.65
CA TYR A 546 -13.13 33.49 19.92
C TYR A 546 -14.31 33.34 20.87
N ASN A 547 -15.42 34.02 20.59
CA ASN A 547 -16.67 33.82 21.31
C ASN A 547 -17.39 32.54 20.82
N GLN A 548 -18.48 32.16 21.49
CA GLN A 548 -19.25 30.95 21.17
C GLN A 548 -19.86 30.89 19.75
N ILE A 549 -19.97 32.02 19.05
CA ILE A 549 -20.43 32.07 17.65
C ILE A 549 -19.27 32.16 16.64
N GLY A 550 -18.02 32.01 17.11
CA GLY A 550 -16.82 31.98 16.28
C GLY A 550 -16.29 33.36 15.87
N SER A 551 -16.76 34.47 16.44
CA SER A 551 -16.19 35.79 16.19
C SER A 551 -14.91 35.99 17.01
N LEU A 552 -13.87 36.52 16.38
CA LEU A 552 -12.61 36.88 17.03
C LEU A 552 -12.87 38.00 18.06
N VAL A 553 -12.45 37.76 19.29
CA VAL A 553 -12.54 38.66 20.44
C VAL A 553 -11.22 39.39 20.65
N GLU A 554 -10.12 38.64 20.58
CA GLU A 554 -8.77 39.17 20.81
C GLU A 554 -7.73 38.30 20.08
N SER A 555 -6.63 38.91 19.64
CA SER A 555 -5.48 38.22 19.07
C SER A 555 -4.20 38.84 19.65
N VAL A 556 -3.30 37.99 20.12
CA VAL A 556 -2.03 38.38 20.73
C VAL A 556 -0.91 37.59 20.06
N ASP A 557 0.09 38.28 19.53
CA ASP A 557 1.33 37.67 19.06
C ASP A 557 2.35 37.69 20.20
N LEU A 558 2.80 36.51 20.63
CA LEU A 558 3.80 36.35 21.69
C LEU A 558 5.23 36.28 21.12
N GLY A 559 5.39 36.30 19.79
CA GLY A 559 6.67 36.16 19.12
C GLY A 559 7.32 34.80 19.38
N SER A 560 8.64 34.74 19.20
CA SER A 560 9.41 33.49 19.35
C SER A 560 9.59 33.14 20.82
N LEU A 561 9.00 32.02 21.23
CA LEU A 561 9.11 31.49 22.59
C LEU A 561 10.12 30.33 22.62
N ALA A 562 10.82 30.19 23.75
CA ALA A 562 11.78 29.11 23.95
C ALA A 562 11.07 27.76 24.21
N PRO A 563 11.76 26.62 23.93
CA PRO A 563 11.28 25.30 24.34
C PRO A 563 10.97 25.25 25.84
N GLY A 564 9.95 24.50 26.22
CA GLY A 564 9.51 24.31 27.59
C GLY A 564 8.13 24.92 27.89
N ARG A 565 7.82 25.03 29.18
CA ARG A 565 6.51 25.49 29.65
C ARG A 565 6.39 27.02 29.55
N ASN A 566 5.36 27.46 28.85
CA ASN A 566 4.98 28.85 28.66
C ASN A 566 3.54 29.06 29.14
N SER A 567 3.16 30.30 29.43
CA SER A 567 1.79 30.62 29.81
C SER A 567 1.41 32.06 29.50
N TRP A 568 0.13 32.27 29.20
CA TRP A 568 -0.46 33.59 28.95
C TRP A 568 -1.75 33.76 29.74
N THR A 569 -1.93 34.90 30.40
CA THR A 569 -3.16 35.22 31.13
C THR A 569 -4.03 36.16 30.32
N TRP A 570 -5.23 35.71 30.01
CA TRP A 570 -6.24 36.48 29.30
C TRP A 570 -7.24 37.09 30.29
N GLN A 571 -7.64 38.35 30.04
CA GLN A 571 -8.70 39.02 30.77
C GLN A 571 -9.94 39.15 29.90
N LYS A 572 -11.09 38.71 30.41
CA LYS A 572 -12.34 38.78 29.63
C LYS A 572 -12.79 40.24 29.43
N PRO A 573 -13.45 40.57 28.31
CA PRO A 573 -14.13 41.86 28.14
C PRO A 573 -15.26 42.05 29.16
N ALA A 574 -15.49 43.31 29.59
CA ALA A 574 -16.40 43.65 30.70
C ALA A 574 -17.84 43.08 30.59
N ASN A 575 -18.36 42.91 29.36
CA ASN A 575 -19.72 42.40 29.09
C ASN A 575 -19.76 40.98 28.49
N GLY A 576 -18.63 40.26 28.55
CA GLY A 576 -18.44 38.98 27.87
C GLY A 576 -18.46 37.77 28.82
N SER A 577 -19.62 37.40 29.36
CA SER A 577 -19.77 36.16 30.13
C SER A 577 -20.21 35.03 29.19
N GLY A 578 -19.56 33.87 29.25
CA GLY A 578 -19.91 32.70 28.43
C GLY A 578 -18.73 31.79 28.08
N ILE A 579 -18.94 31.00 27.03
CA ILE A 579 -17.93 30.09 26.48
C ILE A 579 -17.04 30.86 25.50
N TYR A 580 -15.73 30.72 25.69
CA TYR A 580 -14.70 31.21 24.78
C TYR A 580 -13.83 30.06 24.29
N LEU A 581 -13.34 30.18 23.06
CA LEU A 581 -12.35 29.27 22.49
C LEU A 581 -11.01 30.01 22.41
N CYS A 582 -10.01 29.53 23.11
CA CYS A 582 -8.64 29.98 22.97
C CYS A 582 -7.93 29.10 21.95
N VAL A 583 -7.37 29.70 20.91
CA VAL A 583 -6.62 29.03 19.85
C VAL A 583 -5.16 29.45 19.96
N ILE A 584 -4.26 28.49 20.09
CA ILE A 584 -2.81 28.73 20.03
C ILE A 584 -2.31 28.26 18.67
N LYS A 585 -1.67 29.13 17.92
CA LYS A 585 -1.09 28.87 16.60
C LYS A 585 0.42 28.96 16.65
N THR A 586 1.09 28.01 16.02
CA THR A 586 2.52 28.09 15.66
C THR A 586 2.67 27.86 14.15
N ALA A 587 3.89 27.94 13.63
CA ALA A 587 4.15 27.66 12.21
C ALA A 587 3.80 26.22 11.80
N SER A 588 3.78 25.29 12.76
CA SER A 588 3.64 23.86 12.53
C SER A 588 2.37 23.25 13.13
N PHE A 589 1.61 23.99 13.96
CA PHE A 589 0.49 23.42 14.72
C PHE A 589 -0.59 24.44 15.16
N CYS A 590 -1.79 23.94 15.46
CA CYS A 590 -2.92 24.72 15.99
C CYS A 590 -3.67 23.90 17.06
N VAL A 591 -3.85 24.44 18.26
CA VAL A 591 -4.58 23.78 19.36
C VAL A 591 -5.66 24.69 19.95
N VAL A 592 -6.80 24.10 20.33
CA VAL A 592 -7.96 24.83 20.84
C VAL A 592 -8.28 24.41 22.28
N SER A 593 -8.48 25.40 23.15
CA SER A 593 -8.94 25.24 24.54
C SER A 593 -10.31 25.87 24.74
N LYS A 594 -11.24 25.13 25.35
CA LYS A 594 -12.54 25.68 25.74
C LYS A 594 -12.46 26.29 27.14
N CYS A 595 -12.80 27.57 27.24
CA CYS A 595 -12.69 28.37 28.46
C CYS A 595 -14.05 28.92 28.88
N LEU A 596 -14.34 28.94 30.18
CA LEU A 596 -15.57 29.50 30.74
C LEU A 596 -15.21 30.76 31.54
N ALA A 597 -15.54 31.92 30.99
CA ALA A 597 -15.34 33.22 31.63
C ALA A 597 -16.70 33.79 32.05
N TYR A 598 -16.85 34.20 33.31
CA TYR A 598 -18.12 34.74 33.85
C TYR A 598 -17.91 36.13 34.38
#